data_AF-A0A211ZQC5-F1
#
_entry.id   AF-A0A211ZQC5-F1
#
_cell.length_a   1.000
_cell.length_b   1.000
_cell.length_c   1.000
_cell.angle_alpha   90.00
_cell.angle_beta   90.00
_cell.angle_gamma   90.00
#
_symmetry.space_group_name_H-M   'P 1'
#
loop_
_entity.id
_entity.type
_entity.pdbx_description
1 polymer ?
#
loop_
_entity_poly.entity_id
_entity_poly.type
_entity_poly.pdbx_seq_one_letter_code
_entity_poly.pdbx_strand_id
1 'polypeptide(L)' 'MPLPSDIDLWRSAGIMVRKHGSQAPTASNDRAKHLEAAGNRDGAAAWRLIAQRCEQLLNQEGTRQ' A
#
# COMPACT_ATOMS: atom_id res chain seq x y z
N MET A 1 10.14 -13.06 6.75
CA MET A 1 10.91 -12.37 5.68
C MET A 1 11.13 -10.93 6.16
N PRO A 2 12.29 -10.27 5.97
CA PRO A 2 12.42 -8.88 6.39
C PRO A 2 11.44 -7.99 5.61
N LEU A 3 10.90 -6.96 6.27
CA LEU A 3 10.01 -5.99 5.64
C LEU A 3 10.74 -5.27 4.48
N PRO A 4 10.03 -4.90 3.40
CA PRO A 4 10.63 -4.14 2.31
C PRO A 4 11.24 -2.82 2.80
N SER A 5 12.24 -2.31 2.08
CA SER A 5 12.79 -0.99 2.38
C SER A 5 11.71 0.09 2.21
N ASP A 6 11.87 1.22 2.90
CA ASP A 6 10.92 2.34 2.80
C ASP A 6 10.73 2.80 1.34
N ILE A 7 11.82 2.84 0.56
CA ILE A 7 11.80 3.20 -0.86
C ILE A 7 10.97 2.22 -1.68
N ASP A 8 11.05 0.92 -1.40
CA ASP A 8 10.26 -0.10 -2.10
C ASP A 8 8.77 0.00 -1.76
N LEU A 9 8.44 0.35 -0.52
CA LEU A 9 7.06 0.60 -0.09
C LEU A 9 6.47 1.82 -0.84
N TRP A 10 7.24 2.90 -0.97
CA TRP A 10 6.81 4.09 -1.73
C TRP A 10 6.68 3.82 -3.24
N ARG A 11 7.61 3.07 -3.83
CA ARG A 11 7.49 2.65 -5.25
C ARG A 11 6.25 1.81 -5.48
N SER A 12 6.00 0.84 -4.60
CA SER A 12 4.83 -0.03 -4.66
C SER A 12 3.54 0.77 -4.52
N ALA A 13 3.48 1.71 -3.56
CA ALA A 13 2.35 2.60 -3.38
C ALA A 13 2.10 3.48 -4.61
N GLY A 14 3.15 4.04 -5.21
CA GLY A 14 3.03 4.82 -6.46
C GLY A 14 2.48 4.01 -7.63
N ILE A 15 2.89 2.74 -7.77
CA ILE A 15 2.33 1.83 -8.79
C ILE A 15 0.85 1.57 -8.50
N MET A 16 0.48 1.32 -7.24
CA MET A 16 -0.91 1.07 -6.84
C MET A 16 -1.79 2.28 -7.10
N VAL A 17 -1.35 3.50 -6.75
CA VAL A 17 -2.08 4.75 -7.02
C VAL A 17 -2.24 4.98 -8.52
N ARG A 18 -1.20 4.76 -9.33
CA ARG A 18 -1.32 4.87 -10.80
C ARG A 18 -2.28 3.87 -11.42
N LYS A 19 -2.38 2.67 -10.84
CA LYS A 19 -3.23 1.58 -11.36
C LYS A 19 -4.68 1.65 -10.88
N HIS A 20 -4.89 2.01 -9.62
CA HIS A 20 -6.18 1.94 -8.93
C HIS A 20 -6.75 3.33 -8.55
N GLY A 21 -5.98 4.40 -8.75
CA GLY A 21 -6.38 5.76 -8.37
C GLY A 21 -6.71 5.87 -6.88
N SER A 22 -7.84 6.50 -6.58
CA SER A 22 -8.36 6.67 -5.21
C SER A 22 -8.68 5.34 -4.50
N GLN A 23 -8.81 4.23 -5.23
CA GLN A 23 -9.08 2.91 -4.65
C GLN A 23 -7.79 2.17 -4.22
N ALA A 24 -6.60 2.74 -4.48
CA ALA A 24 -5.33 2.11 -4.16
C ALA A 24 -5.14 1.72 -2.68
N PRO A 25 -5.55 2.55 -1.69
CA PRO A 25 -5.50 2.16 -0.28
C PRO A 25 -6.36 0.95 0.04
N THR A 26 -7.61 0.95 -0.46
CA THR A 26 -8.58 -0.12 -0.24
C THR A 26 -8.10 -1.44 -0.85
N ALA A 27 -7.63 -1.41 -2.09
CA ALA A 27 -7.09 -2.59 -2.77
C ALA A 27 -5.84 -3.15 -2.05
N SER A 28 -4.97 -2.28 -1.52
CA SER A 28 -3.79 -2.69 -0.76
C SER A 28 -4.16 -3.31 0.59
N ASN A 29 -5.15 -2.75 1.29
CA ASN A 29 -5.67 -3.31 2.54
C ASN A 29 -6.38 -4.65 2.35
N ASP A 30 -7.12 -4.83 1.25
CA ASP A 30 -7.72 -6.12 0.92
C ASP A 30 -6.64 -7.19 0.72
N ARG A 31 -5.57 -6.85 -0.01
CA ARG A 31 -4.41 -7.74 -0.18
C ARG A 31 -3.74 -8.10 1.14
N ALA A 32 -3.64 -7.14 2.07
CA ALA A 32 -3.11 -7.40 3.40
C ALA A 32 -3.97 -8.40 4.19
N LYS A 33 -5.30 -8.24 4.15
CA LYS A 33 -6.24 -9.18 4.80
C LYS A 33 -6.13 -10.58 4.22
N HIS A 34 -6.02 -10.70 2.89
CA HIS A 34 -5.85 -11.99 2.23
C HIS A 34 -4.56 -12.70 2.67
N LEU A 35 -3.45 -11.97 2.78
CA LEU A 35 -2.18 -12.52 3.25
C LEU A 35 -2.22 -12.92 4.73
N GLU A 36 -2.90 -12.14 5.57
CA GLU A 36 -3.09 -12.47 6.98
C GLU A 36 -3.93 -13.75 7.15
N ALA A 37 -5.00 -13.90 6.37
CA ALA A 37 -5.81 -15.11 6.33
C ALA A 37 -5.00 -16.35 5.87
N ALA A 38 -4.02 -16.15 5.00
CA ALA A 38 -3.07 -17.18 4.57
C ALA A 38 -1.93 -17.43 5.57
N GLY A 39 -1.92 -16.76 6.73
CA GLY A 39 -0.88 -16.88 7.75
C GLY A 39 0.39 -16.08 7.47
N ASN A 40 0.45 -15.36 6.35
CA ASN A 40 1.60 -14.51 5.99
C ASN A 40 1.47 -13.12 6.63
N ARG A 41 1.78 -13.04 7.92
CA ARG A 41 1.72 -11.80 8.70
C ARG A 41 2.74 -10.75 8.25
N ASP A 42 3.94 -11.17 7.83
CA ASP A 42 4.98 -10.27 7.30
C ASP A 42 4.50 -9.59 6.01
N GLY A 43 3.93 -10.37 5.10
CA GLY A 43 3.34 -9.85 3.87
C GLY A 43 2.16 -8.93 4.15
N ALA A 44 1.27 -9.30 5.08
CA ALA A 44 0.16 -8.45 5.48
C ALA A 44 0.64 -7.10 6.04
N ALA A 45 1.68 -7.09 6.87
CA ALA A 45 2.28 -5.87 7.40
C ALA A 45 2.86 -4.98 6.28
N ALA A 46 3.57 -5.55 5.30
CA ALA A 46 4.07 -4.82 4.15
C ALA A 46 2.94 -4.18 3.33
N TRP A 47 1.85 -4.90 3.06
CA TRP A 47 0.72 -4.37 2.31
C TRP A 47 -0.08 -3.30 3.06
N ARG A 48 -0.16 -3.37 4.39
CA ARG A 48 -0.71 -2.27 5.22
C ARG A 48 0.14 -1.00 5.13
N LEU A 49 1.46 -1.15 5.14
CA LEU A 49 2.39 -0.04 4.96
C LEU A 49 2.29 0.60 3.57
N ILE A 50 2.05 -0.21 2.53
CA ILE A 50 1.75 0.28 1.17
C ILE A 50 0.42 1.05 1.17
N ALA A 51 -0.63 0.52 1.81
CA ALA A 51 -1.93 1.20 1.88
C ALA A 51 -1.82 2.61 2.50
N GLN A 52 -1.11 2.74 3.63
CA GLN A 52 -0.88 4.05 4.26
C GLN A 52 -0.14 5.03 3.33
N ARG A 53 0.85 4.55 2.58
CA ARG A 53 1.58 5.41 1.62
C ARG A 53 0.71 5.78 0.42
N CYS A 54 -0.18 4.90 -0.03
CA CYS A 54 -1.18 5.24 -1.05
C CYS A 54 -2.07 6.40 -0.57
N GLU A 55 -2.53 6.36 0.68
CA GLU A 55 -3.32 7.46 1.27
C GLU A 55 -2.51 8.76 1.31
N GLN A 56 -1.24 8.69 1.71
CA GLN A 56 -0.36 9.86 1.72
C GLN A 56 -0.13 10.44 0.33
N LEU A 57 0.12 9.60 -0.68
CA LEU A 57 0.29 10.03 -2.07
C LEU A 57 -0.98 10.71 -2.60
N LEU A 58 -2.15 10.08 -2.42
CA LEU A 58 -3.42 10.64 -2.86
C LEU A 58 -3.74 11.97 -2.15
N ASN A 59 -3.44 12.07 -0.86
CA ASN A 59 -3.62 13.29 -0.10
C ASN A 59 -2.66 14.41 -0.58
N GLN A 60 -1.41 14.07 -0.90
CA GLN A 60 -0.43 14.99 -1.47
C GLN A 60 -0.81 15.45 -2.88
N GLU A 61 -1.36 14.56 -3.71
CA GLU A 61 -1.84 14.90 -5.05
C GLU A 61 -3.10 15.78 -5.00
N GLY A 62 -4.04 15.49 -4.11
CA GLY A 62 -5.23 16.33 -3.90
C GLY A 62 -4.94 17.70 -3.28
N THR A 63 -3.88 17.82 -2.47
CA THR A 63 -3.46 19.11 -1.88
C THR A 63 -2.68 19.99 -2.88
N ARG A 64 -2.22 19.42 -4.01
CA ARG A 64 -1.51 20.15 -5.07
C ARG A 64 -2.44 20.73 -6.15
N GLN A 65 -3.75 20.61 -6.00
CA GLN A 65 -4.75 21.15 -6.93
C GLN A 65 -5.27 22.53 -6.51
#